data_AF-A0A9Q1R5M0-F1
#
_entry.id   AF-A0A9Q1R5M0-F1
#
_cell.length_a   1.000
_cell.length_b   1.000
_cell.length_c   1.000
_cell.angle_alpha   90.00
_cell.angle_beta   90.00
_cell.angle_gamma   90.00
#
_symmetry.space_group_name_H-M   'P 1'
#
loop_
_entity.id
_entity.type
_entity.pdbx_description
1 polymer ?
#
loop_
_entity_poly.entity_id
_entity_poly.type
_entity_poly.pdbx_seq_one_letter_code
_entity_poly.pdbx_strand_id
1 'polypeptide(L)'
;MHLSVFGDSILDPGNNNYINTTADFQSNWWPYGESFFKYPTGRHSDGRLISDFIAEYANLPLIPSYFQIGREGFVHGVNFASSLSGCLVETNRGHVINLKTQLKYFKKVVKLLKNKLRVQAVQGTHLECCIHV
;
A
#
# COMPACT_ATOMS: atom_id res chain seq x y z
N MET A 1 14.33 5.92 -0.46
CA MET A 1 13.12 6.62 -0.94
C MET A 1 11.89 5.85 -0.47
N HIS A 2 10.78 6.51 -0.15
CA HIS A 2 9.54 5.87 0.32
C HIS A 2 8.35 6.48 -0.41
N LEU A 3 7.49 5.66 -1.00
CA LEU A 3 6.34 6.11 -1.79
C LEU A 3 5.01 5.75 -1.09
N SER A 4 4.23 6.76 -0.74
CA SER A 4 2.87 6.60 -0.20
C SER A 4 1.84 7.00 -1.24
N VAL A 5 0.93 6.10 -1.58
CA VAL A 5 -0.06 6.31 -2.65
C VAL A 5 -1.48 6.36 -2.06
N PHE A 6 -2.28 7.32 -2.52
CA PHE A 6 -3.66 7.54 -2.12
C PHE A 6 -4.50 7.77 -3.37
N GLY A 7 -5.78 7.43 -3.33
CA GLY A 7 -6.68 7.68 -4.45
C GLY A 7 -7.68 6.56 -4.66
N ASP A 8 -8.11 6.42 -5.91
CA ASP A 8 -9.20 5.56 -6.33
C ASP A 8 -8.70 4.32 -7.12
N SER A 9 -9.53 3.79 -8.01
CA SER A 9 -9.24 2.60 -8.84
C SER A 9 -8.04 2.77 -9.76
N ILE A 10 -7.70 4.01 -10.15
CA ILE A 10 -6.54 4.29 -11.01
C ILE A 10 -5.22 3.93 -10.30
N LEU A 11 -5.25 3.91 -8.96
CA LEU A 11 -4.08 3.70 -8.12
C LEU A 11 -4.22 2.48 -7.20
N ASP A 12 -5.38 1.80 -7.15
CA ASP A 12 -5.62 0.69 -6.24
C ASP A 12 -4.95 -0.62 -6.71
N PRO A 13 -3.96 -1.16 -5.96
CA PRO A 13 -3.29 -2.40 -6.32
C PRO A 13 -4.07 -3.66 -5.93
N GLY A 14 -5.28 -3.51 -5.38
CA GLY A 14 -6.13 -4.61 -4.90
C GLY A 14 -6.49 -4.52 -3.42
N ASN A 15 -6.44 -3.34 -2.79
CA ASN A 15 -6.92 -3.13 -1.43
C ASN A 15 -8.40 -3.51 -1.27
N ASN A 16 -9.21 -3.30 -2.31
CA ASN A 16 -10.63 -3.67 -2.30
C ASN A 16 -10.88 -5.18 -2.14
N ASN A 17 -9.90 -6.04 -2.43
CA ASN A 17 -10.01 -7.48 -2.20
C ASN A 17 -10.04 -7.86 -0.70
N TYR A 18 -9.72 -6.93 0.19
CA TYR A 18 -9.55 -7.17 1.64
C TYR A 18 -10.60 -6.50 2.51
N ILE A 19 -11.60 -5.87 1.90
CA ILE A 19 -12.70 -5.22 2.61
C ILE A 19 -14.03 -5.82 2.17
N ASN A 20 -15.06 -5.66 3.01
CA ASN A 20 -16.41 -6.06 2.64
C ASN A 20 -16.97 -5.08 1.58
N THR A 21 -17.02 -5.52 0.33
CA THR A 21 -17.46 -4.73 -0.83
C THR A 21 -18.15 -5.62 -1.86
N THR A 22 -18.63 -5.06 -2.97
CA THR A 22 -19.26 -5.81 -4.06
C THR A 22 -18.23 -6.31 -5.08
N ALA A 23 -18.60 -7.32 -5.88
CA ALA A 23 -17.72 -7.85 -6.92
C ALA A 23 -17.30 -6.78 -7.94
N ASP A 24 -18.21 -5.85 -8.28
CA ASP A 24 -17.95 -4.75 -9.22
C ASP A 24 -16.92 -3.73 -8.72
N PHE A 25 -16.66 -3.74 -7.40
CA PHE A 25 -15.70 -2.83 -6.76
C PHE A 25 -14.33 -3.50 -6.59
N GLN A 26 -14.23 -4.76 -7.01
CA GLN A 26 -13.01 -5.55 -7.07
C GLN A 26 -12.60 -5.72 -8.53
N SER A 27 -11.34 -6.08 -8.75
CA SER A 27 -10.80 -6.44 -10.06
C SER A 27 -9.91 -7.68 -9.96
N ASN A 28 -10.36 -8.64 -9.15
CA ASN A 28 -9.73 -9.94 -8.91
C ASN A 28 -10.35 -11.06 -9.76
N TRP A 29 -10.82 -10.71 -10.96
CA TRP A 29 -11.41 -11.63 -11.93
C TRP A 29 -10.89 -11.32 -13.35
N TRP A 30 -10.99 -12.28 -14.26
CA TRP A 30 -10.55 -12.12 -15.64
C TRP A 30 -11.42 -11.05 -16.36
N PRO A 31 -10.86 -10.17 -17.21
CA PRO A 31 -9.51 -10.19 -17.82
C PRO A 31 -8.41 -9.42 -17.05
N TYR A 32 -8.70 -8.85 -15.89
CA TYR A 32 -7.73 -8.00 -15.18
C TYR A 32 -6.39 -8.71 -14.91
N GLY A 33 -5.30 -7.97 -15.06
CA GLY A 33 -3.92 -8.45 -14.87
C GLY A 33 -3.35 -9.32 -16.00
N GLU A 34 -4.08 -9.61 -17.08
CA GLU A 34 -3.65 -10.51 -18.16
C GLU A 34 -2.33 -10.08 -18.84
N SER A 35 -2.14 -8.79 -19.10
CA SER A 35 -0.98 -8.29 -19.85
C SER A 35 0.32 -8.42 -19.06
N PHE A 36 0.34 -8.05 -17.77
CA PHE A 36 1.57 -7.96 -16.97
C PHE A 36 1.71 -9.08 -15.93
N PHE A 37 0.71 -9.26 -15.06
CA PHE A 37 0.81 -10.18 -13.92
C PHE A 37 0.44 -11.62 -14.28
N LYS A 38 -0.34 -11.82 -15.35
CA LYS A 38 -0.87 -13.12 -15.81
C LYS A 38 -1.88 -13.75 -14.84
N TYR A 39 -2.40 -12.97 -13.89
CA TYR A 39 -3.52 -13.33 -13.04
C TYR A 39 -4.20 -12.05 -12.48
N PRO A 40 -5.49 -12.11 -12.08
CA PRO A 40 -6.18 -10.96 -11.52
C PRO A 40 -5.67 -10.58 -10.13
N THR A 41 -5.07 -9.40 -10.00
CA THR A 41 -4.50 -8.94 -8.73
C THR A 41 -5.47 -8.09 -7.89
N GLY A 42 -6.59 -7.64 -8.45
CA GLY A 42 -7.42 -6.57 -7.87
C GLY A 42 -7.17 -5.18 -8.46
N ARG A 43 -6.27 -5.06 -9.46
CA ARG A 43 -5.99 -3.81 -10.17
C ARG A 43 -7.03 -3.60 -11.27
N HIS A 44 -7.59 -2.39 -11.38
CA HIS A 44 -8.51 -2.01 -12.46
C HIS A 44 -7.74 -1.74 -13.77
N SER A 45 -6.91 -2.69 -14.19
CA SER A 45 -6.02 -2.64 -15.34
C SER A 45 -5.63 -4.07 -15.74
N ASP A 46 -5.33 -4.29 -17.03
CA ASP A 46 -4.76 -5.55 -17.51
C ASP A 46 -3.30 -5.73 -17.06
N GLY A 47 -2.72 -4.76 -16.36
CA GLY A 47 -1.38 -4.89 -15.81
C GLY A 47 -1.05 -3.81 -14.79
N ARG A 48 -0.01 -3.03 -15.10
CA ARG A 48 0.52 -2.00 -14.21
C ARG A 48 -0.43 -0.81 -14.07
N LEU A 49 -0.35 -0.15 -12.93
CA LEU A 49 -0.99 1.14 -12.63
C LEU A 49 0.01 2.28 -12.79
N ILE A 50 -0.48 3.53 -12.84
CA ILE A 50 0.36 4.73 -12.90
C ILE A 50 1.38 4.75 -11.75
N SER A 51 0.98 4.34 -10.55
CA SER A 51 1.87 4.25 -9.38
C SER A 51 3.05 3.30 -9.58
N ASP A 52 2.91 2.26 -10.40
CA ASP A 52 3.97 1.29 -10.65
C ASP A 52 5.07 1.91 -11.52
N PHE A 53 4.70 2.69 -12.54
CA PHE A 53 5.66 3.41 -13.36
C PHE A 53 6.41 4.49 -12.57
N ILE A 54 5.71 5.16 -11.65
CA ILE A 54 6.34 6.11 -10.72
C ILE A 54 7.34 5.39 -9.80
N ALA A 55 6.97 4.22 -9.28
CA ALA A 55 7.85 3.41 -8.44
C ALA A 55 9.08 2.92 -9.21
N GLU A 56 8.90 2.44 -10.44
CA GLU A 56 9.99 2.02 -11.33
C GLU A 56 10.96 3.17 -11.61
N TYR A 57 10.46 4.35 -11.98
CA TYR A 57 11.29 5.54 -12.18
C TYR A 57 12.07 5.95 -10.91
N ALA A 58 11.47 5.71 -9.74
CA ALA A 58 12.08 5.97 -8.44
C ALA A 58 13.03 4.83 -7.96
N ASN A 59 13.30 3.81 -8.77
CA ASN A 59 14.03 2.59 -8.40
C ASN A 59 13.45 1.91 -7.14
N LEU A 60 12.12 1.84 -7.06
CA LEU A 60 11.39 1.15 -6.01
C LEU A 60 10.70 -0.10 -6.56
N PRO A 61 10.52 -1.15 -5.74
CA PRO A 61 9.63 -2.25 -6.11
C PRO A 61 8.19 -1.75 -6.27
N LEU A 62 7.34 -2.57 -6.89
CA LEU A 62 5.90 -2.29 -6.95
C LEU A 62 5.35 -2.06 -5.54
N ILE A 63 4.62 -0.96 -5.37
CA ILE A 63 4.15 -0.55 -4.04
C ILE A 63 2.98 -1.45 -3.63
N PRO A 64 3.09 -2.20 -2.52
CA PRO A 64 2.08 -3.18 -2.14
C PRO A 64 0.81 -2.51 -1.61
N SER A 65 -0.30 -3.25 -1.70
CA SER A 65 -1.53 -2.96 -0.97
C SER A 65 -1.25 -2.83 0.53
N TYR A 66 -1.95 -1.91 1.21
CA TYR A 66 -1.90 -1.75 2.67
C TYR A 66 -2.15 -3.07 3.42
N PHE A 67 -2.99 -3.97 2.90
CA PHE A 67 -3.36 -5.23 3.52
C PHE A 67 -2.44 -6.40 3.17
N GLN A 68 -1.63 -6.28 2.12
CA GLN A 68 -0.72 -7.34 1.65
C GLN A 68 0.70 -7.22 2.18
N ILE A 69 0.92 -6.36 3.18
CA ILE A 69 2.26 -6.10 3.68
C ILE A 69 2.70 -7.26 4.58
N GLY A 70 3.50 -8.14 3.98
CA GLY A 70 4.11 -9.30 4.63
C GLY A 70 5.32 -8.94 5.50
N ARG A 71 6.28 -9.87 5.58
CA ARG A 71 7.47 -9.78 6.44
C ARG A 71 8.37 -8.57 6.13
N GLU A 72 8.39 -8.12 4.89
CA GLU A 72 9.20 -6.98 4.44
C GLU A 72 8.72 -5.63 5.02
N GLY A 73 7.47 -5.57 5.50
CA GLY A 73 6.93 -4.38 6.11
C GLY A 73 6.81 -3.19 5.15
N PHE A 74 6.83 -1.98 5.71
CA PHE A 74 6.52 -0.72 5.02
C PHE A 74 7.78 -0.02 4.48
N VAL A 75 8.84 -0.76 4.13
CA VAL A 75 10.17 -0.18 3.87
C VAL A 75 10.15 0.75 2.64
N HIS A 76 9.67 0.24 1.50
CA HIS A 76 9.73 0.96 0.23
C HIS A 76 8.51 1.84 -0.07
N GLY A 77 7.39 1.59 0.61
CA GLY A 77 6.16 2.33 0.37
C GLY A 77 4.92 1.53 0.72
N VAL A 78 3.78 2.20 0.61
CA VAL A 78 2.45 1.63 0.85
C VAL A 78 1.43 2.29 -0.04
N ASN A 79 0.54 1.49 -0.59
CA ASN A 79 -0.57 1.99 -1.35
C ASN A 79 -1.87 1.85 -0.56
N PHE A 80 -2.49 2.99 -0.26
CA PHE A 80 -3.74 3.10 0.49
C PHE A 80 -4.95 3.34 -0.42
N ALA A 81 -4.75 3.47 -1.74
CA ALA A 81 -5.82 3.73 -2.69
C ALA A 81 -6.88 2.63 -2.66
N SER A 82 -8.12 2.99 -3.00
CA SER A 82 -9.25 2.06 -2.96
C SER A 82 -10.20 2.36 -4.09
N SER A 83 -10.54 1.31 -4.82
CA SER A 83 -11.37 1.41 -6.00
C SER A 83 -12.70 2.06 -5.71
N LEU A 84 -13.13 2.96 -6.59
CA LEU A 84 -14.35 3.76 -6.49
C LEU A 84 -14.44 4.66 -5.25
N SER A 85 -13.33 4.89 -4.56
CA SER A 85 -13.28 5.89 -3.49
C SER A 85 -13.24 7.31 -4.07
N GLY A 86 -13.80 8.26 -3.31
CA GLY A 86 -13.77 9.68 -3.63
C GLY A 86 -13.10 10.51 -2.54
N CYS A 87 -12.98 11.81 -2.80
CA CYS A 87 -12.52 12.78 -1.81
C CYS A 87 -13.49 12.86 -0.61
N LEU A 88 -14.79 12.80 -0.88
CA LEU A 88 -15.86 12.85 0.11
C LEU A 88 -16.07 11.49 0.76
N VAL A 89 -16.45 11.47 2.04
CA VAL A 89 -16.66 10.22 2.80
C VAL A 89 -17.97 9.52 2.46
N GLU A 90 -18.87 10.26 1.82
CA GLU A 90 -20.19 9.85 1.35
C GLU A 90 -20.11 9.02 0.05
N THR A 91 -19.07 9.22 -0.76
CA THR A 91 -18.86 8.48 -2.00
C THR A 91 -18.74 6.99 -1.70
N ASN A 92 -19.71 6.21 -2.20
CA ASN A 92 -19.74 4.75 -2.06
C ASN A 92 -19.56 4.26 -0.61
N ARG A 93 -20.18 5.00 0.32
CA ARG A 93 -20.02 4.79 1.75
C ARG A 93 -20.30 3.34 2.14
N GLY A 94 -19.35 2.75 2.85
CA GLY A 94 -19.45 1.38 3.36
C GLY A 94 -18.91 0.31 2.41
N HIS A 95 -18.56 0.67 1.18
CA HIS A 95 -18.02 -0.28 0.19
C HIS A 95 -16.58 0.05 -0.23
N VAL A 96 -16.04 1.19 0.20
CA VAL A 96 -14.71 1.68 -0.20
C VAL A 96 -13.94 2.22 1.00
N ILE A 97 -12.62 2.31 0.85
CA ILE A 97 -11.74 3.00 1.79
C ILE A 97 -11.71 4.47 1.37
N ASN A 98 -12.63 5.27 1.92
CA ASN A 98 -12.66 6.72 1.64
C ASN A 98 -11.34 7.41 2.03
N LEU A 99 -11.06 8.56 1.42
CA LEU A 99 -9.80 9.29 1.61
C LEU A 99 -9.46 9.57 3.09
N LYS A 100 -10.48 9.89 3.92
CA LYS A 100 -10.30 10.05 5.38
C LYS A 100 -9.76 8.79 6.04
N THR A 101 -10.22 7.62 5.62
CA THR A 101 -9.76 6.32 6.12
C THR A 101 -8.38 5.95 5.56
N GLN A 102 -8.10 6.26 4.29
CA GLN A 102 -6.76 6.09 3.71
C GLN A 102 -5.71 6.89 4.51
N LEU A 103 -6.01 8.15 4.85
CA LEU A 103 -5.17 9.00 5.71
C LEU A 103 -5.04 8.43 7.13
N LYS A 104 -6.09 7.79 7.67
CA LYS A 104 -6.03 7.11 8.97
C LYS A 104 -5.06 5.92 8.92
N TYR A 105 -5.06 5.13 7.84
CA TYR A 105 -4.11 4.03 7.65
C TYR A 105 -2.69 4.55 7.49
N PHE A 106 -2.47 5.60 6.71
CA PHE A 106 -1.17 6.25 6.61
C PHE A 106 -0.63 6.70 7.97
N LYS A 107 -1.46 7.36 8.80
CA LYS A 107 -1.06 7.74 10.16
C LYS A 107 -0.65 6.54 11.02
N LYS A 108 -1.30 5.38 10.86
CA LYS A 108 -0.89 4.14 11.53
C LYS A 108 0.48 3.68 11.05
N VAL A 109 0.72 3.65 9.74
CA VAL A 109 2.01 3.27 9.16
C VAL A 109 3.12 4.20 9.64
N VAL A 110 2.91 5.52 9.61
CA VAL A 110 3.88 6.50 10.12
C VAL A 110 4.21 6.25 11.59
N LYS A 111 3.21 5.95 12.42
CA LYS A 111 3.43 5.61 13.84
C LYS A 111 4.26 4.33 13.99
N LEU A 112 3.96 3.29 13.21
CA LEU A 112 4.71 2.03 13.22
C LEU A 112 6.16 2.24 12.79
N LEU A 113 6.39 2.99 11.71
CA LEU A 113 7.74 3.32 11.23
C LEU A 113 8.53 4.13 12.26
N LYS A 114 7.92 5.16 12.87
CA LYS A 114 8.55 5.92 13.97
C LYS A 114 8.95 5.02 15.14
N ASN A 115 8.09 4.08 15.52
CA ASN A 115 8.38 3.14 16.60
C ASN A 115 9.52 2.18 16.22
N LYS A 116 9.52 1.64 15.00
CA LYS A 116 10.62 0.79 14.51
C LYS A 116 11.95 1.52 14.51
N LEU A 117 11.98 2.76 14.03
CA LEU A 117 13.19 3.59 14.01
C LEU A 117 13.67 3.92 15.43
N ARG A 118 12.76 4.19 16.37
CA ARG A 118 13.12 4.37 17.79
C ARG A 118 13.69 3.11 18.41
N VAL A 119 13.09 1.95 18.16
CA VAL A 119 13.61 0.66 18.67
C VAL A 119 14.99 0.37 18.08
N GLN A 120 15.21 0.63 16.79
CA GLN A 120 16.53 0.49 16.17
C GLN A 120 17.55 1.47 16.75
N ALA A 121 17.16 2.71 17.03
CA ALA A 121 18.03 3.68 17.70
C ALA A 121 18.37 3.25 19.14
N VAL A 122 17.39 2.71 19.88
CA VAL A 122 17.58 2.22 21.26
C VAL A 122 18.42 0.92 21.30
N GLN A 123 18.23 0.02 20.34
CA GLN A 123 19.07 -1.17 20.18
C GLN A 123 20.49 -0.80 19.71
N GLY A 124 20.64 0.28 18.93
CA GLY A 124 21.93 0.88 18.59
C GLY A 124 22.63 1.59 19.75
N THR A 125 21.92 1.91 20.84
CA THR A 125 22.49 2.46 22.09
C THR A 125 22.69 1.39 23.17
N HIS A 126 22.52 0.10 22.86
CA HIS A 126 22.79 -1.00 23.78
C HIS A 126 24.08 -1.78 23.46
N LEU A 127 24.95 -1.17 22.67
CA LEU A 127 26.31 -1.64 22.38
C LEU A 127 27.32 -0.56 22.82
N GLU A 128 27.49 -0.38 24.12
CA GLU A 128 28.79 0.05 24.64
C GLU A 128 29.48 -1.14 25.31
N CYS A 129 30.82 -1.15 25.18
CA CYS A 129 31.81 -2.09 25.71
C CYS A 129 32.03 -3.37 24.89
N CYS A 130 33.01 -3.33 23.98
CA CYS A 130 34.37 -3.79 24.32
C CYS A 130 35.33 -3.59 23.12
N ILE A 131 36.36 -2.77 23.32
CA ILE A 131 37.65 -2.98 22.66
C ILE A 131 38.20 -4.28 23.22
N HIS A 132 38.49 -5.28 22.40
CA HIS A 132 39.49 -6.32 22.69
C HIS A 132 40.41 -6.41 21.47
N VAL A 133 41.71 -6.34 21.77
CA VAL A 133 42.93 -6.19 20.93
C VAL A 133 42.80 -6.55 19.45
#